data_AF-A0A1V4RLM1-F1
#
_entry.id   AF-A0A1V4RLM1-F1
#
_cell.length_a   1.000
_cell.length_b   1.000
_cell.length_c   1.000
_cell.angle_alpha   90.00
_cell.angle_beta   90.00
_cell.angle_gamma   90.00
#
_symmetry.space_group_name_H-M   'P 1'
#
loop_
_entity.id
_entity.type
_entity.pdbx_description
1 polymer ?
#
loop_
_entity_poly.entity_id
_entity_poly.type
_entity_poly.pdbx_seq_one_letter_code
_entity_poly.pdbx_strand_id
1 'polypeptide(L)'
;MQGYTVEYCCMVPNIQDGDWVVVNKASYFFSEPKRGDVIVFHPPEELSSNNPFIKRIIGLPQETVEIKNNKVFINGIPLEEKYVNDPPYYTMPLKQIPEDEYF
;
A
#
# COMPACT_ATOMS: atom_id res chain seq x y z
N MET A 1 -5.64 -11.96 -16.46
CA MET A 1 -5.09 -10.60 -16.44
C MET A 1 -6.23 -9.64 -16.69
N GLN A 2 -6.40 -8.63 -15.84
CA GLN A 2 -7.43 -7.61 -16.01
C GLN A 2 -6.76 -6.24 -16.02
N GLY A 3 -7.08 -5.41 -17.01
CA GLY A 3 -6.57 -4.05 -17.11
C GLY A 3 -7.49 -3.08 -16.36
N TYR A 4 -6.88 -2.14 -15.65
CA TYR A 4 -7.58 -1.03 -14.98
C TYR A 4 -6.94 0.29 -15.41
N THR A 5 -7.77 1.31 -15.58
CA THR A 5 -7.33 2.71 -15.71
C THR A 5 -7.27 3.32 -14.32
N VAL A 6 -6.17 3.99 -14.00
CA VAL A 6 -5.99 4.64 -12.70
C VAL A 6 -6.78 5.96 -12.70
N GLU A 7 -7.74 6.05 -11.78
CA GLU A 7 -8.45 7.27 -11.42
C GLU A 7 -8.04 7.67 -10.01
N TYR A 8 -7.54 8.89 -9.83
CA TYR A 8 -7.03 9.48 -8.58
C TYR A 8 -5.59 9.08 -8.20
N CYS A 9 -4.64 9.95 -8.57
CA CYS A 9 -3.22 9.95 -8.25
C CYS A 9 -2.88 9.92 -6.74
N CYS A 10 -2.92 8.74 -6.11
CA CYS A 10 -2.33 8.52 -4.77
C CYS A 10 -1.01 7.74 -4.78
N MET A 11 -0.47 7.48 -5.98
CA MET A 11 0.75 6.69 -6.22
C MET A 11 1.81 7.45 -7.05
N VAL A 12 1.66 8.77 -7.14
CA VAL A 12 2.64 9.67 -7.78
C VAL A 12 3.96 9.62 -6.99
N PRO A 13 5.13 9.56 -7.66
CA PRO A 13 5.35 9.71 -9.11
C PRO A 13 5.25 8.43 -9.94
N ASN A 14 5.15 7.25 -9.30
CA ASN A 14 5.30 5.96 -9.97
C ASN A 14 4.12 5.56 -10.85
N ILE A 15 2.90 6.00 -10.49
CA ILE A 15 1.69 5.72 -11.25
C ILE A 15 0.89 7.02 -11.33
N GLN A 16 0.59 7.44 -12.55
CA GLN A 16 -0.10 8.68 -12.86
C GLN A 16 -1.51 8.42 -13.39
N ASP A 17 -2.38 9.44 -13.33
CA ASP A 17 -3.73 9.34 -13.87
C ASP A 17 -3.65 9.03 -15.37
N GLY A 18 -4.39 8.00 -15.80
CA GLY A 18 -4.37 7.51 -17.18
C GLY A 18 -3.37 6.38 -17.47
N ASP A 19 -2.53 5.98 -16.49
CA ASP A 19 -1.70 4.78 -16.64
C ASP A 19 -2.55 3.51 -16.71
N TRP A 20 -2.14 2.60 -17.60
CA TRP A 20 -2.72 1.25 -17.70
C TRP A 20 -2.01 0.31 -16.75
N VAL A 21 -2.71 -0.18 -15.72
CA VAL A 21 -2.18 -1.17 -14.79
C VAL A 21 -2.73 -2.55 -15.14
N VAL A 22 -1.83 -3.50 -15.41
CA VAL A 22 -2.19 -4.90 -15.60
C VAL A 22 -2.13 -5.62 -14.27
N VAL A 23 -3.27 -6.06 -13.77
CA VAL A 23 -3.36 -6.80 -12.51
C VAL A 23 -3.34 -8.29 -12.79
N ASN A 24 -2.38 -8.98 -12.17
CA ASN A 24 -2.37 -10.43 -12.11
C ASN A 24 -3.09 -10.90 -10.84
N LYS A 25 -4.40 -11.14 -10.94
CA LYS A 25 -5.18 -11.68 -9.81
C LYS A 25 -4.75 -13.09 -9.39
N ALA A 26 -4.03 -13.83 -10.26
CA ALA A 26 -3.63 -15.21 -10.00
C ALA A 26 -2.36 -15.33 -9.12
N SER A 27 -1.54 -14.29 -8.99
CA SER A 27 -0.29 -14.36 -8.22
C SER A 27 -0.53 -14.61 -6.74
N TYR A 28 -1.59 -14.05 -6.16
CA TYR A 28 -1.89 -14.20 -4.74
C TYR A 28 -2.68 -15.47 -4.38
N PHE A 29 -3.08 -16.28 -5.36
CA PHE A 29 -3.62 -17.63 -5.08
C PHE A 29 -2.52 -18.63 -4.67
N PHE A 30 -1.25 -18.33 -4.98
CA PHE A 30 -0.13 -19.26 -4.81
C PHE A 30 1.04 -18.67 -4.01
N SER A 31 1.00 -17.39 -3.65
CA SER A 31 2.02 -16.75 -2.83
C SER A 31 1.45 -15.61 -2.00
N GLU A 32 1.94 -15.45 -0.77
CA GLU A 32 1.59 -14.33 0.10
C GLU A 32 2.17 -13.01 -0.42
N PRO A 33 1.45 -11.89 -0.23
CA PRO A 33 1.97 -10.55 -0.50
C PRO A 33 3.27 -10.23 0.21
N LYS A 34 4.14 -9.49 -0.49
CA LYS A 34 5.46 -9.11 0.01
C LYS A 34 5.54 -7.60 0.19
N ARG A 35 6.45 -7.18 1.08
CA ARG A 35 6.75 -5.76 1.25
C ARG A 35 7.24 -5.19 -0.07
N GLY A 36 6.67 -4.06 -0.45
CA GLY A 36 6.94 -3.38 -1.71
C GLY A 36 5.98 -3.78 -2.84
N ASP A 37 5.16 -4.81 -2.68
CA ASP A 37 4.17 -5.15 -3.70
C ASP A 37 3.14 -4.03 -3.86
N VAL A 38 2.76 -3.75 -5.11
CA VAL A 38 1.64 -2.87 -5.43
C VAL A 38 0.42 -3.74 -5.67
N ILE A 39 -0.58 -3.61 -4.80
CA ILE A 39 -1.80 -4.40 -4.81
C ILE A 39 -2.99 -3.55 -5.27
N VAL A 40 -3.94 -4.24 -5.90
CA VAL A 40 -5.24 -3.68 -6.24
C VAL A 40 -6.30 -4.46 -5.47
N PHE A 41 -7.08 -3.77 -4.64
CA PHE A 41 -8.11 -4.38 -3.81
C PHE A 41 -9.42 -3.61 -3.88
N HIS A 42 -10.53 -4.28 -3.59
CA HIS A 42 -11.82 -3.62 -3.47
C HIS A 42 -11.93 -2.96 -2.10
N PRO A 43 -12.26 -1.66 -2.02
CA PRO A 43 -12.46 -1.01 -0.73
C PRO A 43 -13.65 -1.64 0.01
N PRO A 44 -13.66 -1.60 1.35
CA PRO A 44 -14.83 -2.01 2.13
C PRO A 44 -16.07 -1.20 1.73
N GLU A 45 -17.25 -1.81 1.82
CA GLU A 45 -18.53 -1.22 1.38
C GLU A 45 -18.81 0.14 2.06
N GLU A 46 -18.30 0.33 3.27
CA GLU A 46 -18.43 1.55 4.07
C GLU A 46 -17.86 2.80 3.39
N LEU A 47 -16.84 2.64 2.52
CA LEU A 47 -16.22 3.76 1.81
C LEU A 47 -17.04 4.22 0.59
N SER A 48 -18.17 3.59 0.29
CA SER A 48 -19.11 3.96 -0.80
C SER A 48 -18.43 4.17 -2.16
N SER A 49 -17.30 3.49 -2.40
CA SER A 49 -16.55 3.53 -3.66
C SER A 49 -16.63 2.17 -4.32
N ASN A 50 -17.17 2.10 -5.53
CA ASN A 50 -17.13 0.89 -6.35
C ASN A 50 -15.81 0.73 -7.12
N ASN A 51 -14.94 1.75 -7.08
CA ASN A 51 -13.66 1.74 -7.76
C ASN A 51 -12.61 0.99 -6.92
N PRO A 52 -11.84 0.07 -7.53
CA PRO A 52 -10.77 -0.62 -6.83
C PRO A 52 -9.64 0.35 -6.47
N PHE A 53 -9.02 0.13 -5.32
CA PHE A 53 -7.92 0.95 -4.83
C PHE A 53 -6.59 0.31 -5.18
N ILE A 54 -5.60 1.14 -5.51
CA ILE A 54 -4.21 0.74 -5.69
C ILE A 54 -3.37 1.28 -4.53
N LYS A 55 -2.65 0.40 -3.83
CA LYS A 55 -1.77 0.74 -2.71
C LYS A 55 -0.51 -0.12 -2.76
N ARG A 56 0.54 0.33 -2.07
CA ARG A 56 1.78 -0.45 -1.87
C ARG A 56 1.81 -0.99 -0.45
N ILE A 57 2.15 -2.25 -0.30
CA ILE A 57 2.38 -2.87 0.99
C ILE A 57 3.72 -2.39 1.54
N ILE A 58 3.70 -1.76 2.70
CA ILE A 58 4.88 -1.30 3.42
C ILE A 58 5.05 -2.01 4.77
N GLY A 59 4.02 -2.69 5.29
CA GLY A 59 4.06 -3.51 6.51
C GLY A 59 3.45 -4.91 6.30
N LEU A 60 4.10 -5.93 6.86
CA LEU A 60 3.67 -7.32 6.81
C LEU A 60 2.94 -7.74 8.10
N PRO A 61 2.20 -8.85 8.06
CA PRO A 61 1.61 -9.47 9.25
C PRO A 61 2.58 -9.58 10.43
N GLN A 62 2.06 -9.33 11.63
CA GLN A 62 2.76 -9.40 12.91
C GLN A 62 3.89 -8.38 13.12
N GLU A 63 4.16 -7.51 12.14
CA GLU A 63 5.11 -6.42 12.30
C GLU A 63 4.52 -5.25 13.09
N THR A 64 5.37 -4.33 13.50
CA THR A 64 4.95 -3.05 14.07
C THR A 64 5.22 -1.93 13.09
N VAL A 65 4.28 -1.00 12.97
CA VAL A 65 4.40 0.20 12.17
C VAL A 65 4.25 1.43 13.06
N GLU A 66 5.11 2.41 12.87
CA GLU A 66 5.09 3.69 13.57
C GLU A 66 5.43 4.80 12.57
N ILE A 67 4.76 5.94 12.66
CA ILE A 67 5.09 7.12 11.84
C ILE A 67 5.42 8.25 12.79
N LYS A 68 6.68 8.69 12.77
CA LYS A 68 7.16 9.80 13.59
C LYS A 68 8.27 10.53 12.87
N ASN A 69 8.46 11.82 13.18
CA ASN A 69 9.52 12.64 12.61
C ASN A 69 9.57 12.55 11.07
N ASN A 70 8.39 12.55 10.44
CA ASN A 70 8.22 12.47 8.99
C ASN A 70 8.88 11.22 8.36
N LYS A 71 8.92 10.10 9.10
CA LYS A 71 9.44 8.80 8.64
C LYS A 71 8.54 7.67 9.07
N VAL A 72 8.43 6.66 8.22
CA VAL A 72 7.79 5.38 8.53
C VAL A 72 8.85 4.45 9.14
N PHE A 73 8.47 3.76 10.22
CA PHE A 73 9.29 2.75 10.87
C PHE A 73 8.55 1.42 10.85
N ILE A 74 9.25 0.36 10.46
CA ILE A 74 8.78 -1.02 10.56
C ILE A 74 9.67 -1.75 11.56
N ASN A 75 9.09 -2.33 12.61
CA ASN A 75 9.84 -3.00 13.68
C ASN A 75 10.94 -2.11 14.29
N GLY A 76 10.67 -0.80 14.38
CA GLY A 76 11.62 0.20 14.88
C GLY A 76 12.72 0.61 13.89
N ILE A 77 12.77 0.00 12.70
CA ILE A 77 13.75 0.32 11.65
C ILE A 77 13.11 1.31 10.68
N PRO A 78 13.75 2.46 10.37
CA PRO A 78 13.22 3.40 9.39
C PRO A 78 13.15 2.74 8.01
N LEU A 79 11.98 2.81 7.38
CA LEU A 79 11.75 2.30 6.04
C LEU A 79 12.33 3.29 5.01
N GLU A 80 13.21 2.82 4.13
CA GLU A 80 13.73 3.61 3.03
C GLU A 80 12.83 3.47 1.80
N GLU A 81 12.04 4.50 1.52
CA GLU A 81 11.10 4.51 0.41
C GLU A 81 11.61 5.40 -0.72
N LYS A 82 12.49 4.87 -1.58
CA LYS A 82 13.08 5.62 -2.71
C LYS A 82 12.06 6.17 -3.71
N TYR A 83 10.84 5.66 -3.65
CA TYR A 83 9.72 6.06 -4.50
C TYR A 83 8.86 7.18 -3.90
N VAL A 84 9.11 7.57 -2.65
CA VAL A 84 8.36 8.63 -1.96
C VAL A 84 9.14 9.93 -2.12
N ASN A 85 8.54 10.91 -2.79
CA ASN A 85 9.13 12.24 -2.95
C ASN A 85 8.89 13.14 -1.72
N ASP A 86 7.73 12.97 -1.07
CA ASP A 86 7.30 13.78 0.07
C ASP A 86 7.13 12.92 1.31
N PRO A 87 7.74 13.29 2.45
CA PRO A 87 7.62 12.50 3.66
C PRO A 87 6.19 12.58 4.26
N PRO A 88 5.78 11.62 5.10
CA PRO A 88 4.48 11.67 5.75
C PRO A 88 4.37 12.89 6.68
N TYR A 89 3.32 13.69 6.50
CA TYR A 89 3.05 14.89 7.30
C TYR A 89 2.16 14.63 8.54
N TYR A 90 1.98 13.37 8.91
CA TYR A 90 1.17 12.93 10.04
C TYR A 90 1.98 12.00 10.93
N THR A 91 1.54 11.86 12.18
CA THR A 91 2.12 10.91 13.12
C THR A 91 1.15 9.76 13.37
N MET A 92 1.69 8.55 13.49
CA MET A 92 0.95 7.37 13.87
C MET A 92 1.68 6.69 15.02
N PRO A 93 1.03 6.46 16.17
CA PRO A 93 1.64 5.73 17.27
C PRO A 93 1.96 4.29 16.83
N LEU A 94 2.88 3.64 17.55
CA LEU A 94 3.23 2.25 17.29
C LEU A 94 1.98 1.37 17.28
N LYS A 95 1.72 0.74 16.13
CA LYS A 95 0.62 -0.19 15.92
C LYS A 95 1.20 -1.54 15.50
N GLN A 96 0.76 -2.61 16.14
CA GLN A 96 1.02 -3.97 15.66
C GLN A 96 0.04 -4.30 14.54
N ILE A 97 0.56 -4.86 13.44
CA ILE A 97 -0.22 -5.35 12.31
C ILE A 97 -0.72 -6.75 12.67
N PRO A 98 -2.04 -6.99 12.68
CA PRO A 98 -2.60 -8.32 12.88
C PRO A 98 -2.07 -9.37 11.89
N GLU A 99 -2.23 -10.65 12.21
CA GLU A 99 -1.74 -11.76 11.37
C GLU A 99 -2.38 -11.80 9.98
N ASP A 100 -3.60 -11.30 9.84
CA ASP A 100 -4.35 -11.29 8.58
C ASP A 100 -4.37 -9.92 7.88
N GLU A 101 -3.56 -8.97 8.34
CA GLU A 101 -3.55 -7.59 7.83
C GLU A 101 -2.19 -7.20 7.21
N TYR A 102 -2.25 -6.24 6.29
CA TYR A 102 -1.09 -5.57 5.69
C TYR A 102 -1.24 -4.06 5.88
N PHE A 103 -0.12 -3.35 5.94
CA PHE A 103 -0.09 -1.89 6.04
C PHE A 103 0.51 -1.27 4.79
#